data_AF-A0A4R3JVY8-F1
#
_entry.id   AF-A0A4R3JVY8-F1
#
_cell.length_a   1.000
_cell.length_b   1.000
_cell.length_c   1.000
_cell.angle_alpha   90.00
_cell.angle_beta   90.00
_cell.angle_gamma   90.00
#
_symmetry.space_group_name_H-M   'P 1'
#
loop_
_entity.id
_entity.type
_entity.pdbx_description
1 polymer ?
#
loop_
_entity_poly.entity_id
_entity_poly.type
_entity_poly.pdbx_seq_one_letter_code
_entity_poly.pdbx_strand_id
1 'polypeptide(L)' 'MATKADKPAKADGGMVRLMVRTAASHGSYPRFRAGLGPFTREPQVVEVQPWQAADLKADPALAVAEVG' A
#
# COMPACT_ATOMS: atom_id res chain seq x y z
N MET A 1 -32.65 -3.39 1.73
CA MET A 1 -31.73 -2.56 2.54
C MET A 1 -30.48 -2.37 1.71
N ALA A 2 -30.15 -1.12 1.41
CA ALA A 2 -29.11 -0.75 0.46
C ALA A 2 -27.74 -1.27 0.89
N THR A 3 -27.04 -1.87 -0.08
CA THR A 3 -25.69 -2.42 -0.02
C THR A 3 -24.73 -1.35 0.50
N LYS A 4 -24.16 -1.58 1.69
CA LYS A 4 -23.18 -0.71 2.30
C LYS A 4 -21.83 -0.88 1.59
N ALA A 5 -21.12 0.23 1.41
CA ALA A 5 -19.82 0.39 0.77
C ALA A 5 -19.86 0.54 -0.77
N ASP A 6 -20.27 1.73 -1.18
CA ASP A 6 -19.75 2.43 -2.36
C ASP A 6 -18.22 2.29 -2.39
N LYS A 7 -17.74 1.32 -3.17
CA LYS A 7 -16.33 1.15 -3.50
C LYS A 7 -15.99 2.32 -4.41
N PRO A 8 -15.01 3.19 -4.10
CA PRO A 8 -14.75 4.34 -4.94
C PRO A 8 -14.37 3.85 -6.34
N ALA A 9 -15.30 4.04 -7.27
CA ALA A 9 -15.06 3.96 -8.69
C ALA A 9 -14.12 5.10 -9.06
N LYS A 10 -12.81 4.83 -9.12
CA LYS A 10 -11.82 5.73 -9.74
C LYS A 10 -10.55 4.97 -10.12
N ALA A 11 -10.58 4.46 -11.34
CA ALA A 11 -9.58 4.63 -12.40
C ALA A 11 -9.38 3.31 -13.16
N ASP A 12 -9.85 3.30 -14.40
CA ASP A 12 -9.25 2.55 -15.50
C ASP A 12 -7.73 2.85 -15.53
N GLY A 13 -6.95 2.01 -14.87
CA GLY A 13 -5.51 2.10 -14.77
C GLY A 13 -5.04 0.84 -14.07
N GLY A 14 -4.33 -0.03 -14.82
CA GLY A 14 -3.94 -1.37 -14.37
C GLY A 14 -3.32 -1.37 -12.97
N MET A 15 -3.54 -2.48 -12.25
CA MET A 15 -2.99 -2.60 -10.90
C MET A 15 -1.46 -2.46 -10.94
N VAL A 16 -0.91 -1.72 -9.98
CA VAL A 16 0.52 -1.42 -9.89
C VAL A 16 1.15 -2.37 -8.88
N ARG A 17 2.22 -3.04 -9.27
CA ARG A 17 3.02 -3.87 -8.37
C ARG A 17 4.02 -3.01 -7.62
N LEU A 18 3.94 -3.04 -6.30
CA LEU A 18 4.81 -2.30 -5.41
C LEU A 18 5.49 -3.24 -4.43
N MET A 19 6.78 -3.05 -4.23
CA MET A 19 7.54 -3.63 -3.14
C MET A 19 7.52 -2.65 -1.96
N VAL A 20 6.85 -3.03 -0.89
CA VAL A 20 6.67 -2.23 0.33
C VAL A 20 7.44 -2.87 1.48
N ARG A 21 8.20 -2.08 2.22
CA ARG A 21 8.82 -2.46 3.50
C ARG A 21 8.76 -1.30 4.48
N THR A 22 8.82 -1.57 5.78
CA THR A 22 8.99 -0.51 6.76
C THR A 22 10.40 0.07 6.71
N ALA A 23 10.50 1.39 6.80
CA ALA A 23 11.77 2.10 6.89
C ALA A 23 12.55 1.68 8.14
N ALA A 24 13.88 1.68 8.05
CA ALA A 24 14.74 1.29 9.17
C ALA A 24 14.48 2.11 10.44
N SER A 25 14.12 3.39 10.28
CA SER A 25 13.77 4.33 11.34
C SER A 25 12.47 3.99 12.08
N HIS A 26 11.57 3.21 11.49
CA HIS A 26 10.32 2.78 12.14
C HIS A 26 10.54 1.58 13.09
N GLY A 27 11.69 0.91 13.01
CA GLY A 27 11.97 -0.30 13.77
C GLY A 27 11.31 -1.54 13.17
N SER A 28 11.12 -2.59 13.99
CA SER A 28 10.57 -3.89 13.57
C SER A 28 9.05 -3.99 13.75
N TYR A 29 8.36 -2.88 13.99
CA TYR A 29 6.92 -2.88 14.25
C TYR A 29 6.12 -3.02 12.95
N PRO A 30 5.14 -3.94 12.89
CA PRO A 30 4.30 -4.10 11.71
C PRO A 30 3.45 -2.84 11.50
N ARG A 31 3.39 -2.36 10.26
CA ARG A 31 2.60 -1.19 9.88
C ARG A 31 1.51 -1.55 8.89
N PHE A 32 0.34 -0.96 9.08
CA PHE A 32 -0.82 -1.12 8.21
C PHE A 32 -1.12 0.22 7.55
N ARG A 33 -1.23 0.25 6.22
CA ARG A 33 -1.58 1.48 5.49
C ARG A 33 -2.30 1.18 4.19
N ALA A 34 -3.17 2.10 3.74
CA ALA A 34 -4.04 1.92 2.58
C ALA A 34 -4.90 0.63 2.61
N GLY A 35 -5.22 0.12 3.81
CA GLY A 35 -5.93 -1.15 4.01
C GLY A 35 -5.08 -2.40 3.75
N LEU A 36 -3.75 -2.25 3.66
CA LEU A 36 -2.78 -3.31 3.37
C LEU A 36 -1.77 -3.45 4.52
N GLY A 37 -1.19 -4.64 4.63
CA GLY A 37 -0.22 -5.01 5.66
C GLY A 37 -0.51 -6.38 6.27
N PRO A 38 0.22 -6.79 7.32
CA PRO A 38 1.27 -6.04 8.01
C PRO A 38 2.57 -5.92 7.20
N PHE A 39 3.04 -4.69 6.99
CA PHE A 39 4.37 -4.43 6.42
C PHE A 39 5.43 -4.47 7.50
N THR A 40 6.56 -5.11 7.22
CA THR A 40 7.71 -5.21 8.13
C THR A 40 9.00 -4.81 7.39
N ARG A 41 10.17 -5.00 8.00
CA ARG A 41 11.45 -4.76 7.33
C ARG A 41 11.64 -5.66 6.11
N GLU A 42 10.97 -6.81 6.10
CA GLU A 42 10.99 -7.71 4.97
C GLU A 42 10.15 -7.12 3.83
N PRO A 43 10.73 -6.95 2.63
CA PRO A 43 10.00 -6.37 1.52
C PRO A 43 8.93 -7.31 1.00
N GLN A 44 7.69 -6.81 0.94
CA GLN A 44 6.54 -7.51 0.40
C GLN A 44 6.10 -6.88 -0.90
N VAL A 45 5.91 -7.72 -1.93
CA VAL A 45 5.34 -7.27 -3.20
C VAL A 45 3.81 -7.36 -3.10
N VAL A 46 3.15 -6.23 -3.27
CA VAL A 46 1.69 -6.10 -3.27
C VAL A 46 1.23 -5.47 -4.57
N GLU A 47 0.12 -5.98 -5.10
CA GLU A 47 -0.51 -5.45 -6.28
C GLU A 47 -1.69 -4.56 -5.83
N VAL A 48 -1.60 -3.26 -6.12
CA VAL A 48 -2.48 -2.26 -5.52
C VAL A 48 -2.98 -1.28 -6.57
N GLN A 49 -4.06 -0.57 -6.24
CA GLN A 49 -4.54 0.50 -7.12
C GLN A 49 -3.64 1.75 -7.05
N PRO A 50 -3.62 2.59 -8.10
CA PRO A 50 -2.80 3.81 -8.12
C PRO A 50 -3.03 4.74 -6.93
N TRP A 51 -4.28 4.83 -6.44
CA TRP A 51 -4.60 5.62 -5.25
C TRP A 51 -4.02 5.02 -3.96
N GLN A 52 -3.97 3.69 -3.84
CA GLN A 52 -3.29 3.01 -2.72
C GLN A 52 -1.77 3.19 -2.83
N ALA A 53 -1.22 3.14 -4.04
CA ALA A 53 0.20 3.39 -4.29
C ALA A 53 0.61 4.78 -3.80
N ALA A 54 -0.19 5.80 -4.13
CA ALA A 54 0.04 7.17 -3.66
C ALA A 54 -0.01 7.26 -2.12
N ASP A 55 -0.99 6.61 -1.49
CA ASP A 55 -1.17 6.62 -0.04
C ASP A 55 -0.03 5.88 0.70
N LEU A 56 0.49 4.79 0.11
CA LEU A 56 1.67 4.08 0.61
C LEU A 56 2.96 4.89 0.44
N LYS A 57 3.17 5.52 -0.72
CA LYS A 57 4.34 6.38 -1.00
C LYS A 57 4.34 7.65 -0.14
N ALA A 58 3.17 8.10 0.32
CA ALA A 58 3.05 9.24 1.22
C ALA A 58 3.41 8.92 2.68
N ASP A 59 3.53 7.65 3.06
CA ASP A 59 3.89 7.26 4.43
C ASP A 59 5.42 7.28 4.63
N PRO A 60 5.96 8.17 5.48
CA PRO A 60 7.41 8.29 5.70
C PRO A 60 8.02 7.09 6.44
N ALA A 61 7.20 6.24 7.06
CA ALA A 61 7.64 5.02 7.71
C ALA A 61 7.64 3.81 6.76
N LEU A 62 7.19 3.97 5.51
CA LEU A 62 7.24 2.93 4.48
C LEU A 62 8.22 3.31 3.38
N ALA A 63 9.10 2.37 3.03
CA ALA A 63 9.87 2.43 1.81
C ALA A 63 9.10 1.64 0.74
N VAL A 64 8.62 2.35 -0.27
CA VAL A 64 7.83 1.81 -1.37
C VAL A 64 8.62 1.95 -2.67
N ALA A 65 8.78 0.85 -3.41
CA ALA A 65 9.40 0.83 -4.73
C ALA A 65 8.44 0.19 -5.74
N GLU A 66 8.38 0.71 -6.96
CA GLU A 66 7.63 0.10 -8.06
C GLU A 66 8.40 -1.10 -8.64
N VAL A 67 7.71 -2.21 -8.85
CA VAL A 67 8.27 -3.42 -9.47
C VAL A 67 7.65 -3.55 -10.86
N GLY A 68 8.44 -3.24 -11.89
CA GLY A 68 8.08 -3.35 -13.30
C GLY A 68 8.35 -4.73 -13.87
#